data_AF-A0A0H2MS88-F1
#
_entry.id   AF-A0A0H2MS88-F1
#
_cell.length_a   1.000
_cell.length_b   1.000
_cell.length_c   1.000
_cell.angle_alpha   90.00
_cell.angle_beta   90.00
_cell.angle_gamma   90.00
#
_symmetry.space_group_name_H-M   'P 1'
#
loop_
_entity.id
_entity.type
_entity.pdbx_description
1 polymer ?
#
loop_
_entity_poly.entity_id
_entity_poly.type
_entity_poly.pdbx_seq_one_letter_code
_entity_poly.pdbx_strand_id
1 'polypeptide(L)'
;MKFTSLVVLIAFCFVPMPSFASTSNLECIYKKYSDPEGVHVTKNDFILRYLIDPDADKVYVLGNNGSNEVVKVPGNGHVSFLEATGVGNVMVTTITNTMDTVHSRNTVGFGGDLIPSQYYGKCTAK
;
A
#
# COMPACT_ATOMS: atom_id res chain seq x y z
N MET A 1 -59.06 -10.96 1.32
CA MET A 1 -58.23 -9.82 0.85
C MET A 1 -57.29 -9.35 1.96
N LYS A 2 -56.15 -10.03 2.24
CA LYS A 2 -55.10 -9.49 3.16
C LYS A 2 -53.69 -10.06 2.91
N PHE A 3 -53.55 -11.22 2.27
CA PHE A 3 -52.24 -11.88 2.10
C PHE A 3 -51.38 -11.32 0.94
N THR A 4 -51.99 -10.76 -0.12
CA THR A 4 -51.26 -10.21 -1.27
C THR A 4 -50.54 -8.89 -0.96
N SER A 5 -51.01 -8.09 0.00
CA SER A 5 -50.36 -6.83 0.38
C SER A 5 -49.06 -7.02 1.20
N LEU A 6 -48.90 -8.15 1.90
CA LEU A 6 -47.71 -8.41 2.71
C LEU A 6 -46.50 -8.83 1.85
N VAL A 7 -46.74 -9.52 0.74
CA VAL A 7 -45.69 -10.00 -0.18
C VAL A 7 -45.05 -8.84 -0.95
N VAL A 8 -45.83 -7.82 -1.32
CA VAL A 8 -45.33 -6.61 -2.01
C VAL A 8 -44.47 -5.75 -1.08
N LEU A 9 -44.76 -5.75 0.23
CA LEU A 9 -43.99 -4.97 1.21
C LEU A 9 -42.60 -5.58 1.51
N ILE A 10 -42.48 -6.92 1.45
CA ILE A 10 -41.20 -7.63 1.68
C ILE A 10 -40.26 -7.50 0.47
N ALA A 11 -40.81 -7.40 -0.75
CA ALA A 11 -40.01 -7.22 -1.96
C ALA A 11 -39.30 -5.86 -2.04
N PHE A 12 -39.77 -4.84 -1.31
CA PHE A 12 -39.21 -3.49 -1.34
C PHE A 12 -37.99 -3.30 -0.41
N CYS A 13 -37.64 -4.28 0.43
CA CYS A 13 -36.52 -4.20 1.36
C CYS A 13 -35.18 -4.70 0.79
N PHE A 14 -35.16 -5.24 -0.43
CA PHE A 14 -33.94 -5.75 -1.09
C PHE A 14 -33.36 -4.76 -2.11
N VAL A 15 -33.40 -3.47 -1.81
CA VAL A 15 -32.69 -2.49 -2.65
C VAL A 15 -31.21 -2.56 -2.29
N PRO A 16 -30.32 -2.96 -3.21
CA PRO A 16 -28.89 -2.98 -2.92
C PRO A 16 -28.41 -1.55 -2.68
N MET A 17 -27.80 -1.30 -1.53
CA MET A 17 -27.16 -0.02 -1.25
C MET A 17 -25.89 0.08 -2.11
N PRO A 18 -25.72 1.13 -2.93
CA PRO A 18 -24.46 1.34 -3.62
C PRO A 18 -23.37 1.68 -2.60
N SER A 19 -22.34 0.83 -2.54
CA SER A 19 -21.12 1.10 -1.78
C SER A 19 -20.16 1.89 -2.68
N PHE A 20 -19.87 3.14 -2.34
CA PHE A 20 -18.86 3.93 -3.03
C PHE A 20 -17.51 3.63 -2.39
N ALA A 21 -16.75 2.72 -2.99
CA ALA A 21 -15.38 2.47 -2.57
C ALA A 21 -14.46 3.47 -3.28
N SER A 22 -14.25 4.64 -2.66
CA SER A 22 -13.32 5.63 -3.21
C SER A 22 -11.89 5.09 -3.15
N THR A 23 -11.18 5.11 -4.27
CA THR A 23 -9.72 4.89 -4.29
C THR A 23 -9.06 5.86 -3.32
N SER A 24 -8.06 5.39 -2.57
CA SER A 24 -7.35 6.20 -1.58
C SER A 24 -5.86 6.22 -1.88
N ASN A 25 -5.21 7.35 -1.59
CA ASN A 25 -3.76 7.51 -1.75
C ASN A 25 -3.09 7.54 -0.37
N LEU A 26 -1.99 6.81 -0.25
CA LEU A 26 -1.08 6.91 0.88
C LEU A 26 0.23 7.52 0.41
N GLU A 27 0.67 8.60 1.06
CA GLU A 27 1.98 9.22 0.83
C GLU A 27 2.87 8.98 2.04
N CYS A 28 3.98 8.28 1.83
CA CYS A 28 4.96 7.92 2.83
C CYS A 28 6.26 8.69 2.60
N ILE A 29 6.70 9.45 3.61
CA ILE A 29 7.89 10.29 3.57
C ILE A 29 8.95 9.70 4.49
N TYR A 30 10.12 9.43 3.94
CA TYR A 30 11.26 8.85 4.64
C TYR A 30 12.39 9.88 4.71
N LYS A 31 12.88 10.11 5.94
CA LYS A 31 13.92 11.11 6.24
C LYS A 31 15.24 10.48 6.66
N LYS A 32 15.21 9.20 6.99
CA LYS A 32 16.37 8.42 7.44
C LYS A 32 16.36 7.06 6.79
N TYR A 33 17.55 6.51 6.60
CA TYR A 33 17.72 5.13 6.19
C TYR A 33 18.97 4.52 6.83
N SER A 34 19.03 3.20 6.87
CA SER A 34 20.24 2.46 7.19
C SER A 34 20.66 1.57 6.03
N ASP A 35 21.96 1.35 5.94
CA ASP A 35 22.66 0.51 4.96
C ASP A 35 23.90 -0.13 5.65
N PRO A 36 24.77 -0.87 4.93
CA PRO A 36 25.98 -1.45 5.53
C PRO A 36 26.94 -0.43 6.14
N GLU A 37 26.90 0.83 5.70
CA GLU A 37 27.77 1.92 6.15
C GLU A 37 27.24 2.62 7.41
N GLY A 38 25.96 2.43 7.75
CA GLY A 38 25.37 2.90 9.00
C GLY A 38 24.02 3.58 8.82
N VAL A 39 23.75 4.62 9.61
CA VAL A 39 22.48 5.37 9.58
C VAL A 39 22.71 6.74 8.97
N HIS A 40 21.86 7.09 8.02
CA HIS A 40 21.98 8.29 7.19
C HIS A 40 20.69 9.10 7.22
N VAL A 41 20.84 10.40 6.99
CA VAL A 41 19.72 11.30 6.67
C VAL A 41 19.60 11.39 5.16
N THR A 42 18.38 11.33 4.64
CA THR A 42 18.15 11.44 3.19
C THR A 42 18.48 12.87 2.74
N LYS A 43 19.23 13.03 1.63
CA LYS A 43 19.58 14.36 1.11
C LYS A 43 18.35 15.15 0.66
N ASN A 44 17.39 14.44 0.07
CA ASN A 44 16.05 14.92 -0.25
C ASN A 44 15.04 13.96 0.40
N ASP A 45 13.80 14.40 0.59
CA ASP A 45 12.74 13.50 1.06
C ASP A 45 12.59 12.34 0.07
N PHE A 46 12.76 11.11 0.56
CA PHE A 46 12.40 9.92 -0.21
C PHE A 46 10.91 9.69 -0.01
N ILE A 47 10.13 9.72 -1.09
CA ILE A 47 8.68 9.67 -1.04
C ILE A 47 8.20 8.44 -1.82
N LEU A 48 7.39 7.61 -1.17
CA LEU A 48 6.63 6.54 -1.82
C LEU A 48 5.15 6.85 -1.74
N ARG A 49 4.46 6.65 -2.86
CA ARG A 49 3.01 6.82 -2.93
C ARG A 49 2.35 5.51 -3.28
N TYR A 50 1.28 5.18 -2.59
CA TYR A 50 0.48 3.99 -2.86
C TYR A 50 -0.94 4.40 -3.24
N LEU A 51 -1.43 3.84 -4.34
CA LEU A 51 -2.83 3.88 -4.71
C LEU A 51 -3.49 2.59 -4.24
N ILE A 52 -4.49 2.70 -3.40
CA ILE A 52 -5.32 1.56 -2.95
C ILE A 52 -6.62 1.61 -3.75
N ASP A 53 -6.84 0.57 -4.54
CA ASP A 53 -8.05 0.32 -5.30
C ASP A 53 -8.88 -0.77 -4.59
N PRO A 54 -9.89 -0.38 -3.80
CA PRO A 54 -10.73 -1.33 -3.09
C PRO A 54 -11.65 -2.14 -4.01
N ASP A 55 -11.99 -1.63 -5.20
CA ASP A 55 -12.88 -2.32 -6.13
C ASP A 55 -12.16 -3.49 -6.83
N ALA A 56 -10.90 -3.27 -7.18
CA ALA A 56 -10.05 -4.32 -7.76
C ALA A 56 -9.36 -5.21 -6.70
N ASP A 57 -9.45 -4.85 -5.41
CA ASP A 57 -8.63 -5.39 -4.32
C ASP A 57 -7.11 -5.32 -4.62
N LYS A 58 -6.69 -4.22 -5.25
CA LYS A 58 -5.30 -4.02 -5.69
C LYS A 58 -4.66 -2.82 -5.02
N VAL A 59 -3.34 -2.89 -4.89
CA VAL A 59 -2.53 -1.79 -4.42
C VAL A 59 -1.42 -1.56 -5.43
N TYR A 60 -1.11 -0.31 -5.71
CA TYR A 60 -0.05 0.06 -6.64
C TYR A 60 0.91 1.03 -5.96
N VAL A 61 2.21 0.82 -6.10
CA VAL A 61 3.21 1.85 -5.81
C VAL A 61 3.36 2.75 -7.03
N LEU A 62 3.35 4.06 -6.82
CA LEU A 62 3.48 5.07 -7.85
C LEU A 62 4.93 5.57 -7.89
N GLY A 63 5.61 5.31 -8.99
CA GLY A 63 6.96 5.78 -9.27
C GLY A 63 7.01 6.78 -10.41
N ASN A 64 8.23 7.25 -10.72
CA ASN A 64 8.44 8.22 -11.80
C ASN A 64 8.13 7.64 -13.20
N ASN A 65 8.24 6.32 -13.37
CA ASN A 65 8.03 5.63 -14.65
C ASN A 65 6.65 4.94 -14.75
N GLY A 66 5.70 5.32 -13.90
CA GLY A 66 4.37 4.71 -13.84
C GLY A 66 4.10 4.03 -12.50
N SER A 67 3.20 3.05 -12.51
CA SER A 67 2.80 2.32 -11.31
C SER A 67 3.14 0.83 -11.41
N ASN A 68 3.52 0.23 -10.29
CA ASN A 68 3.69 -1.21 -10.16
C ASN A 68 2.68 -1.75 -9.16
N GLU A 69 2.01 -2.85 -9.49
CA GLU A 69 1.16 -3.56 -8.55
C GLU A 69 2.03 -4.16 -7.43
N VAL A 70 1.56 -4.03 -6.18
CA VAL A 70 2.20 -4.59 -4.99
C VAL A 70 1.24 -5.53 -4.29
N VAL A 71 1.77 -6.61 -3.72
CA VAL A 71 0.96 -7.57 -2.98
C VAL A 71 0.67 -7.01 -1.60
N LYS A 72 -0.61 -6.85 -1.28
CA LYS A 72 -1.08 -6.45 0.05
C LYS A 72 -1.07 -7.66 1.00
N VAL A 73 -0.34 -7.54 2.10
CA VAL A 73 -0.27 -8.54 3.17
C VAL A 73 -0.83 -7.91 4.46
N PRO A 74 -2.09 -8.18 4.82
CA PRO A 74 -2.69 -7.62 6.03
C PRO A 74 -2.13 -8.29 7.29
N GLY A 75 -1.92 -7.50 8.34
CA GLY A 75 -1.55 -7.97 9.67
C GLY A 75 -2.43 -7.34 10.75
N ASN A 76 -2.30 -7.81 12.00
CA ASN A 76 -3.02 -7.21 13.11
C ASN A 76 -2.39 -5.84 13.46
N GLY A 77 -3.10 -4.75 13.19
CA GLY A 77 -2.65 -3.38 13.47
C GLY A 77 -1.60 -2.83 12.49
N HIS A 78 -1.36 -3.50 11.36
CA HIS A 78 -0.44 -3.05 10.32
C HIS A 78 -0.79 -3.67 8.96
N VAL A 79 -0.22 -3.12 7.89
CA VAL A 79 -0.27 -3.69 6.55
C VAL A 79 1.13 -3.68 5.95
N SER A 80 1.46 -4.70 5.16
CA SER A 80 2.68 -4.70 4.36
C SER A 80 2.36 -4.76 2.87
N PHE A 81 3.19 -4.11 2.07
CA PHE A 81 3.16 -4.13 0.61
C PHE A 81 4.45 -4.75 0.10
N LEU A 82 4.33 -5.82 -0.68
CA LEU A 82 5.46 -6.51 -1.29
C LEU A 82 5.53 -6.15 -2.77
N GLU A 83 6.64 -5.52 -3.15
CA GLU A 83 6.97 -5.20 -4.55
C GLU A 83 8.03 -6.19 -5.03
N ALA A 84 7.79 -6.81 -6.17
CA ALA A 84 8.78 -7.57 -6.91
C ALA A 84 9.07 -6.86 -8.23
N THR A 85 10.34 -6.56 -8.47
CA THR A 85 10.78 -5.91 -9.72
C THR A 85 11.03 -6.94 -10.82
N GLY A 86 11.05 -6.50 -12.09
CA GLY A 86 11.33 -7.39 -13.22
C GLY A 86 12.72 -8.05 -13.23
N VAL A 87 13.65 -7.58 -12.39
CA VAL A 87 15.00 -8.16 -12.21
C VAL A 87 15.11 -9.04 -10.96
N GLY A 88 13.98 -9.34 -10.30
CA GLY A 88 13.93 -10.25 -9.14
C GLY A 88 14.27 -9.61 -7.79
N ASN A 89 14.50 -8.29 -7.74
CA ASN A 89 14.63 -7.58 -6.46
C ASN A 89 13.28 -7.49 -5.76
N VAL A 90 13.30 -7.61 -4.43
CA VAL A 90 12.10 -7.59 -3.58
C VAL A 90 12.19 -6.45 -2.57
N MET A 91 11.13 -5.65 -2.51
CA MET A 91 10.98 -4.56 -1.57
C MET A 91 9.76 -4.77 -0.72
N VAL A 92 9.83 -4.38 0.55
CA VAL A 92 8.71 -4.50 1.49
C VAL A 92 8.50 -3.18 2.18
N THR A 93 7.28 -2.67 2.11
CA THR A 93 6.84 -1.51 2.88
C THR A 93 5.86 -1.96 3.92
N THR A 94 6.17 -1.74 5.19
CA THR A 94 5.22 -1.99 6.29
C THR A 94 4.73 -0.65 6.83
N ILE A 95 3.44 -0.56 7.11
CA ILE A 95 2.77 0.62 7.64
C ILE A 95 1.93 0.19 8.85
N THR A 96 2.14 0.81 10.01
CA THR A 96 1.35 0.56 11.22
C THR A 96 0.07 1.39 11.22
N ASN A 97 -0.86 1.06 12.12
CA ASN A 97 -2.04 1.88 12.39
C ASN A 97 -1.72 3.31 12.87
N THR A 98 -0.55 3.54 13.47
CA THR A 98 -0.03 4.87 13.86
C THR A 98 0.67 5.60 12.70
N MET A 99 0.57 5.06 11.49
CA MET A 99 1.18 5.55 10.26
C MET A 99 2.71 5.60 10.30
N ASP A 100 3.34 4.86 11.22
CA ASP A 100 4.77 4.60 11.17
C ASP A 100 5.06 3.63 10.04
N THR A 101 6.14 3.89 9.29
CA THR A 101 6.49 3.04 8.15
C THR A 101 7.96 2.77 8.07
N VAL A 102 8.25 1.57 7.58
CA VAL A 102 9.57 1.15 7.12
C VAL A 102 9.47 0.68 5.67
N HIS A 103 10.49 0.98 4.86
CA HIS A 103 10.61 0.47 3.50
C HIS A 103 11.97 -0.21 3.33
N SER A 104 11.95 -1.54 3.21
CA SER A 104 13.11 -2.40 3.05
C SER A 104 13.36 -2.66 1.57
N ARG A 105 14.61 -2.54 1.14
CA ARG A 105 15.05 -2.86 -0.23
C ARG A 105 16.08 -3.97 -0.19
N ASN A 106 15.72 -5.12 -0.73
CA ASN A 106 16.65 -6.22 -1.02
C ASN A 106 17.01 -6.13 -2.50
N THR A 107 18.00 -5.30 -2.80
CA THR A 107 18.42 -4.99 -4.18
C THR A 107 19.77 -5.62 -4.47
N VAL A 108 19.86 -6.34 -5.57
CA VAL A 108 21.12 -6.72 -6.24
C VAL A 108 21.31 -5.78 -7.43
N GLY A 109 22.45 -5.09 -7.46
CA GLY A 109 22.82 -4.19 -8.56
C GLY A 109 23.25 -4.97 -9.81
N PHE A 110 23.43 -4.27 -10.93
CA PHE A 110 23.85 -4.90 -12.20
C PHE A 110 25.20 -5.63 -12.13
N GLY A 111 26.08 -5.24 -11.19
CA GLY A 111 27.37 -5.89 -10.92
C GLY A 111 27.29 -7.13 -10.02
N GLY A 112 26.09 -7.48 -9.51
CA GLY A 112 25.92 -8.55 -8.53
C GLY A 112 26.10 -8.09 -7.07
N ASP A 113 26.49 -6.84 -6.85
CA ASP A 113 26.65 -6.29 -5.52
C ASP A 113 25.31 -6.15 -4.80
N LEU A 114 25.29 -6.50 -3.52
CA LEU A 114 24.13 -6.28 -2.67
C LEU A 114 24.07 -4.79 -2.28
N ILE A 115 22.93 -4.16 -2.53
CA ILE A 115 22.65 -2.76 -2.19
C ILE A 115 21.44 -2.73 -1.24
N PRO A 116 21.59 -3.24 0.00
CA PRO A 116 20.48 -3.32 0.93
C PRO A 116 20.25 -1.95 1.57
N SER A 117 18.99 -1.63 1.85
CA SER A 117 18.67 -0.42 2.62
C SER A 117 17.36 -0.56 3.37
N GLN A 118 17.25 0.11 4.51
CA GLN A 118 16.04 0.18 5.32
C GLN A 118 15.70 1.64 5.58
N TYR A 119 14.61 2.12 4.99
CA TYR A 119 14.11 3.48 5.20
C TYR A 119 13.12 3.53 6.36
N TYR A 120 13.10 4.65 7.07
CA TYR A 120 12.23 4.92 8.22
C TYR A 120 11.48 6.24 8.04
N GLY A 121 10.16 6.21 8.24
CA GLY A 121 9.30 7.33 7.87
C GLY A 121 7.91 7.32 8.49
N LYS A 122 7.07 8.23 8.00
CA LYS A 122 5.64 8.35 8.34
C LYS A 122 4.82 8.43 7.06
N CYS A 123 3.63 7.83 7.08
CA CYS A 123 2.66 7.93 6.01
C CYS A 123 1.53 8.90 6.36
N THR A 124 0.85 9.41 5.33
CA THR A 124 -0.37 10.21 5.44
C THR A 124 -1.37 9.76 4.38
N ALA A 125 -2.65 9.65 4.75
CA ALA A 125 -3.72 9.46 3.79
C ALA A 125 -4.00 10.80 3.09
N LYS A 126 -4.17 10.76 1.77
CA LYS A 126 -4.43 11.91 0.89
C LYS A 126 -5.76 11.75 0.18
#